data_AF-A0A6N8A084-F1
#
_entry.id   AF-A0A6N8A084-F1
#
_cell.length_a   1.000
_cell.length_b   1.000
_cell.length_c   1.000
_cell.angle_alpha   90.00
_cell.angle_beta   90.00
_cell.angle_gamma   90.00
#
_symmetry.space_group_name_H-M   'P 1'
#
loop_
_entity.id
_entity.type
_entity.pdbx_description
1 polymer ?
#
loop_
_entity_poly.entity_id
_entity_poly.type
_entity_poly.pdbx_seq_one_letter_code
_entity_poly.pdbx_strand_id
1 'polypeptide(L)'
;MLDALSEFHFIRVGWLALLIPIAALWWVIRPKPKVDGNLPSGIAPHLAKALQLGDEDKRRFYPIDILMIAAMLVTFAVAGPTWSRAPNPLISDTAPLVIALKVTDSMEETDLAPSRLDRAKFKITDLINARAGAPTALVAYAGTPHRVAPLTEDSNILRPLLEGLTPAVMPEQGDAAGDALQLAESILDGSEITGAILFVLDDINPSQLPAFEDTTAPVFFLTMLPEGQSIPQLDGLRSATIVPFTGSDQDVSRLERQIQSAYSEALDDDDRLDWQDRGWLLAWPAALLCLLWFRQGWVIRWAVLAFLLFPAAGPAQAEGWKDWFLTPDQQGQIAMNQKNFAEAGTLFEDPYHKGYAMLKAGQYPEAAEIFTALDTPEAAFAEGMARIRNREYRPAITAFETALERRPDWPEAQHNLEVSRAILEEVESTREQSDTGEEAGIGADDVVFDNESGRGENTTVQDQTGEATPLSADQWISAIDTDMQDFLRSRFVLENQERNQ
;
A
#
# COMPACT_ATOMS: atom_id res chain seq x y z
N MET A 1 -11.18 18.86 -7.83
CA MET A 1 -12.52 19.10 -7.22
C MET A 1 -13.65 19.00 -8.24
N LEU A 2 -13.46 19.45 -9.48
CA LEU A 2 -14.45 19.25 -10.55
C LEU A 2 -14.47 17.80 -11.06
N ASP A 3 -13.32 17.12 -11.11
CA ASP A 3 -13.24 15.70 -11.55
C ASP A 3 -13.81 14.72 -10.52
N ALA A 4 -13.64 15.00 -9.23
CA ALA A 4 -14.26 14.22 -8.15
C ALA A 4 -15.81 14.21 -8.20
N LEU A 5 -16.43 15.17 -8.90
CA LEU A 5 -17.88 15.20 -9.10
C LEU A 5 -18.33 14.38 -10.32
N SER A 6 -17.46 14.13 -11.31
CA SER A 6 -17.79 13.27 -12.44
C SER A 6 -17.82 11.78 -12.08
N GLU A 7 -17.02 11.37 -11.11
CA GLU A 7 -16.95 9.97 -10.65
C GLU A 7 -17.93 9.64 -9.51
N PHE A 8 -18.61 10.65 -8.99
CA PHE A 8 -19.53 10.47 -7.87
C PHE A 8 -20.70 9.57 -8.25
N HIS A 9 -20.84 8.44 -7.55
CA HIS A 9 -22.01 7.57 -7.63
C HIS A 9 -22.26 6.84 -6.30
N PHE A 10 -23.30 6.01 -6.28
CA PHE A 10 -23.66 5.18 -5.13
C PHE A 10 -23.38 3.71 -5.46
N ILE A 11 -22.61 3.03 -4.61
CA ILE A 11 -22.29 1.60 -4.77
C ILE A 11 -23.57 0.76 -4.69
N ARG A 12 -24.53 1.15 -3.84
CA ARG A 12 -25.74 0.38 -3.55
C ARG A 12 -27.01 1.20 -3.76
N VAL A 13 -27.24 1.61 -5.01
CA VAL A 13 -28.37 2.46 -5.44
C VAL A 13 -29.74 1.98 -4.91
N GLY A 14 -29.95 0.67 -4.75
CA GLY A 14 -31.20 0.09 -4.26
C GLY A 14 -31.65 0.62 -2.90
N TRP A 15 -30.73 1.01 -2.01
CA TRP A 15 -31.07 1.57 -0.70
C TRP A 15 -31.73 2.94 -0.77
N LEU A 16 -31.53 3.70 -1.85
CA LEU A 16 -32.21 4.98 -2.07
C LEU A 16 -33.73 4.83 -2.16
N ALA A 17 -34.24 3.63 -2.47
CA ALA A 17 -35.67 3.35 -2.46
C ALA A 17 -36.29 3.57 -1.06
N LEU A 18 -35.52 3.48 0.03
CA LEU A 18 -35.99 3.77 1.39
C LEU A 18 -36.35 5.25 1.61
N LEU A 19 -35.89 6.17 0.76
CA LEU A 19 -36.29 7.57 0.85
C LEU A 19 -37.79 7.76 0.62
N ILE A 20 -38.42 6.90 -0.20
CA ILE A 20 -39.86 6.94 -0.48
C ILE A 20 -40.70 6.65 0.77
N PRO A 21 -40.53 5.50 1.47
CA PRO A 21 -41.27 5.25 2.70
C PRO A 21 -40.91 6.23 3.81
N ILE A 22 -39.67 6.74 3.89
CA ILE A 22 -39.29 7.79 4.84
C ILE A 22 -40.08 9.08 4.58
N ALA A 23 -40.15 9.53 3.33
CA ALA A 23 -40.92 10.73 2.96
C ALA A 23 -42.43 10.55 3.18
N ALA A 24 -42.98 9.38 2.85
CA ALA A 24 -44.38 9.04 3.10
C ALA A 24 -44.69 9.04 4.61
N LEU A 25 -43.81 8.43 5.42
CA LEU A 25 -43.93 8.40 6.87
C LEU A 25 -43.84 9.81 7.47
N TRP A 26 -42.91 10.63 6.98
CA TRP A 26 -42.80 12.04 7.36
C TRP A 26 -44.11 12.77 7.08
N TRP A 27 -44.69 12.63 5.88
CA TRP A 27 -45.96 13.27 5.52
C TRP A 27 -47.12 12.85 6.44
N VAL A 28 -47.20 11.55 6.77
CA VAL A 28 -48.30 11.00 7.59
C VAL A 28 -48.19 11.42 9.06
N ILE A 29 -46.98 11.42 9.62
CA ILE A 29 -46.74 11.65 11.05
C ILE A 29 -46.56 13.13 11.38
N ARG A 30 -46.14 13.96 10.41
CA ARG A 30 -45.91 15.39 10.65
C ARG A 30 -47.20 16.04 11.14
N PRO A 31 -47.18 16.69 12.32
CA PRO A 31 -48.37 17.35 12.84
C PRO A 31 -48.81 18.40 11.83
N LYS A 32 -50.04 18.25 11.34
CA LYS A 32 -50.64 19.23 10.44
C LYS A 32 -50.89 20.50 11.24
N PRO A 33 -50.70 21.70 10.66
CA PRO A 33 -51.11 22.93 11.31
C PRO A 33 -52.58 22.76 11.70
N LYS A 34 -52.92 23.05 12.95
CA LYS A 34 -54.32 23.13 13.37
C LYS A 34 -54.95 24.21 12.50
N VAL A 35 -55.71 23.77 11.49
CA VAL A 35 -56.66 24.65 10.81
C VAL A 35 -57.68 24.97 11.89
N ASP A 36 -57.77 26.24 12.27
CA ASP A 36 -58.69 26.75 13.29
C ASP A 36 -60.01 26.01 13.20
N GLY A 37 -60.21 25.07 14.14
CA GLY A 37 -61.37 24.20 14.12
C GLY A 37 -62.59 25.07 14.19
N ASN A 38 -63.54 24.88 13.26
CA ASN A 38 -64.84 25.53 13.24
C ASN A 38 -65.35 25.68 14.67
N LEU A 39 -65.33 26.92 15.17
CA LEU A 39 -65.80 27.24 16.49
C LEU A 39 -67.27 26.80 16.58
N PRO A 40 -67.70 26.14 17.68
CA PRO A 40 -69.10 25.84 17.90
C PRO A 40 -69.91 27.13 17.69
N SER A 41 -70.88 27.10 16.76
CA SER A 41 -71.69 28.25 16.41
C SER A 41 -72.46 28.73 17.65
N GLY A 42 -71.95 29.75 18.34
CA GLY A 42 -72.52 30.25 19.59
C GLY A 42 -71.54 30.92 20.56
N ILE A 43 -70.22 30.82 20.35
CA ILE A 43 -69.23 31.46 21.23
C ILE A 43 -68.76 32.80 20.63
N ALA A 44 -68.77 33.87 21.44
CA ALA A 44 -68.30 35.18 21.01
C ALA A 44 -66.77 35.14 20.71
N PRO A 45 -66.29 35.76 19.60
CA PRO A 45 -64.91 35.62 19.13
C PRO A 45 -63.82 35.98 20.15
N HIS A 46 -64.11 36.94 21.04
CA HIS A 46 -63.16 37.38 22.08
C HIS A 46 -63.02 36.39 23.24
N LEU A 47 -64.07 35.61 23.55
CA LEU A 47 -64.06 34.56 24.56
C LEU A 47 -63.37 33.30 24.06
N ALA A 48 -63.57 32.97 22.78
CA ALA A 48 -62.90 31.88 22.10
C ALA A 48 -61.37 32.00 22.14
N LYS A 49 -60.85 33.20 21.86
CA LYS A 49 -59.41 33.50 21.87
C LYS A 49 -58.80 33.41 23.28
N ALA A 50 -59.58 33.69 24.33
CA ALA A 50 -59.12 33.61 25.73
C ALA A 50 -59.18 32.19 26.32
N LEU A 51 -60.06 31.32 25.79
CA LEU A 51 -60.18 29.92 26.21
C LEU A 51 -59.18 28.99 25.49
N GLN A 52 -58.63 29.41 24.35
CA GLN A 52 -57.53 28.73 23.67
C GLN A 52 -56.19 29.04 24.37
N LEU A 53 -56.03 28.62 25.63
CA LEU A 53 -54.71 28.57 26.29
C LEU A 53 -53.91 27.43 25.66
N GLY A 54 -53.14 27.77 24.62
CA GLY A 54 -52.18 26.85 24.02
C GLY A 54 -51.84 27.09 22.55
N ASP A 55 -52.17 28.26 21.99
CA ASP A 55 -52.13 28.46 20.54
C ASP A 55 -51.08 29.48 20.06
N GLU A 56 -49.84 29.31 20.56
CA GLU A 56 -48.67 29.81 19.84
C GLU A 56 -47.56 28.76 19.85
N ASP A 57 -47.84 27.56 19.35
CA ASP A 57 -46.76 26.62 19.03
C ASP A 57 -46.12 27.07 17.70
N LYS A 58 -45.41 28.21 17.73
CA LYS A 58 -44.63 28.80 16.63
C LYS A 58 -43.38 27.97 16.27
N ARG A 59 -43.37 26.66 16.58
CA ARG A 59 -42.23 25.79 16.33
C ARG A 59 -42.20 25.43 14.84
N ARG A 60 -41.29 26.07 14.10
CA ARG A 60 -41.04 25.80 12.67
C ARG A 60 -40.44 24.41 12.41
N PHE A 61 -39.82 23.79 13.42
CA PHE A 61 -39.20 22.47 13.36
C PHE A 61 -39.76 21.57 14.46
N TYR A 62 -40.30 20.43 14.04
CA TYR A 62 -40.76 19.39 14.95
C TYR A 62 -39.64 18.34 15.14
N PRO A 63 -39.59 17.64 16.28
CA PRO A 63 -38.63 16.55 16.51
C PRO A 63 -38.67 15.47 15.41
N ILE A 64 -39.84 15.25 14.79
CA ILE A 64 -40.00 14.34 13.66
C ILE A 64 -39.24 14.79 12.41
N ASP A 65 -39.11 16.11 12.18
CA ASP A 65 -38.37 16.64 11.03
C ASP A 65 -36.87 16.28 11.18
N ILE A 66 -36.34 16.39 12.40
CA ILE A 66 -34.94 16.03 12.71
C ILE A 66 -34.71 14.52 12.57
N LEU A 67 -35.64 13.69 13.06
CA LEU A 67 -35.57 12.24 12.87
C LEU A 67 -35.54 11.86 11.39
N MET A 68 -36.40 12.47 10.56
CA MET A 68 -36.46 12.14 9.15
C MET A 68 -35.22 12.59 8.40
N ILE A 69 -34.64 13.73 8.76
CA ILE A 69 -33.34 14.17 8.23
C ILE A 69 -32.25 13.18 8.62
N ALA A 70 -32.19 12.73 9.89
CA ALA A 70 -31.23 11.74 10.32
C ALA A 70 -31.40 10.39 9.58
N ALA A 71 -32.65 9.94 9.40
CA ALA A 71 -32.96 8.72 8.66
C ALA A 71 -32.57 8.83 7.17
N MET A 72 -32.77 9.99 6.55
CA MET A 72 -32.29 10.26 5.19
C MET A 72 -30.76 10.20 5.11
N LEU A 73 -30.04 10.82 6.05
CA LEU A 73 -28.57 10.76 6.11
C LEU A 73 -28.06 9.33 6.25
N VAL A 74 -28.68 8.52 7.12
CA VAL A 74 -28.34 7.10 7.25
C VAL A 74 -28.66 6.33 5.97
N THR A 75 -29.76 6.63 5.28
CA THR A 75 -30.11 5.99 4.00
C THR A 75 -29.06 6.31 2.94
N PHE A 76 -28.62 7.57 2.85
CA PHE A 76 -27.51 7.94 1.97
C PHE A 76 -26.20 7.27 2.39
N ALA A 77 -25.91 7.17 3.69
CA ALA A 77 -24.74 6.46 4.19
C ALA A 77 -24.71 5.00 3.73
N VAL A 78 -25.84 4.29 3.86
CA VAL A 78 -25.99 2.88 3.48
C VAL A 78 -26.00 2.68 1.96
N ALA A 79 -26.46 3.67 1.19
CA ALA A 79 -26.36 3.66 -0.27
C ALA A 79 -24.90 3.70 -0.76
N GLY A 80 -23.96 4.08 0.10
CA GLY A 80 -22.52 4.04 -0.15
C GLY A 80 -22.08 5.06 -1.20
N PRO A 81 -22.12 6.38 -0.89
CA PRO A 81 -21.55 7.40 -1.76
C PRO A 81 -20.05 7.13 -1.92
N THR A 82 -19.55 7.23 -3.15
CA THR A 82 -18.15 7.02 -3.48
C THR A 82 -17.66 8.02 -4.52
N TRP A 83 -16.37 8.31 -4.50
CA TRP A 83 -15.65 9.23 -5.40
C TRP A 83 -14.15 8.93 -5.45
N SER A 84 -13.73 7.75 -4.97
CA SER A 84 -12.32 7.31 -4.96
C SER A 84 -12.27 5.79 -4.98
N ARG A 85 -11.31 5.22 -5.70
CA ARG A 85 -11.09 3.77 -5.71
C ARG A 85 -10.26 3.32 -4.50
N ALA A 86 -10.47 2.08 -4.07
CA ALA A 86 -9.70 1.44 -3.02
C ALA A 86 -8.52 0.69 -3.66
N PRO A 87 -7.28 0.86 -3.16
CA PRO A 87 -6.18 0.02 -3.62
C PRO A 87 -6.50 -1.44 -3.29
N ASN A 88 -6.17 -2.35 -4.20
CA ASN A 88 -6.31 -3.78 -3.92
C ASN A 88 -5.41 -4.10 -2.72
N PRO A 89 -5.96 -4.64 -1.60
CA PRO A 89 -5.18 -4.90 -0.41
C PRO A 89 -3.94 -5.75 -0.71
N LEU A 90 -3.96 -6.68 -1.67
CA LEU A 90 -2.81 -7.55 -2.02
C LEU A 90 -1.68 -6.84 -2.77
N ILE A 91 -1.98 -5.67 -3.32
CA ILE A 91 -1.04 -4.80 -4.00
C ILE A 91 -0.55 -3.77 -2.99
N SER A 92 0.72 -3.39 -3.03
CA SER A 92 1.26 -2.40 -2.10
C SER A 92 0.44 -1.10 -2.11
N ASP A 93 0.03 -0.61 -0.92
CA ASP A 93 -0.71 0.66 -0.72
C ASP A 93 0.04 1.92 -1.21
N THR A 94 1.25 1.75 -1.73
CA THR A 94 2.14 2.82 -2.16
C THR A 94 2.67 2.49 -3.56
N ALA A 95 2.69 3.49 -4.45
CA ALA A 95 3.24 3.35 -5.80
C ALA A 95 4.64 2.71 -5.81
N PRO A 96 4.93 1.86 -6.82
CA PRO A 96 6.30 1.55 -7.19
C PRO A 96 7.14 2.82 -7.36
N LEU A 97 8.35 2.84 -6.81
CA LEU A 97 9.26 3.98 -6.93
C LEU A 97 10.60 3.54 -7.51
N VAL A 98 11.05 4.18 -8.59
CA VAL A 98 12.43 4.05 -9.07
C VAL A 98 13.23 5.24 -8.59
N ILE A 99 14.28 4.99 -7.81
CA ILE A 99 15.19 6.03 -7.35
C ILE A 99 16.42 6.04 -8.26
N ALA A 100 16.60 7.10 -9.03
CA ALA A 100 17.79 7.36 -9.85
C ALA A 100 18.73 8.29 -9.07
N LEU A 101 19.78 7.71 -8.48
CA LEU A 101 20.82 8.45 -7.76
C LEU A 101 21.96 8.82 -8.71
N LYS A 102 22.31 10.12 -8.76
CA LYS A 102 23.52 10.59 -9.43
C LYS A 102 24.75 10.22 -8.61
N VAL A 103 25.73 9.57 -9.23
CA VAL A 103 26.96 9.09 -8.58
C VAL A 103 28.18 9.62 -9.33
N THR A 104 28.45 10.92 -9.18
CA THR A 104 29.54 11.66 -9.83
C THR A 104 30.48 12.30 -8.81
N ASP A 105 31.67 12.72 -9.24
CA ASP A 105 32.63 13.42 -8.34
C ASP A 105 32.05 14.72 -7.75
N SER A 106 31.09 15.38 -8.43
CA SER A 106 30.40 16.57 -7.90
C SER A 106 29.53 16.26 -6.67
N MET A 107 29.03 15.03 -6.56
CA MET A 107 28.27 14.56 -5.41
C MET A 107 29.19 14.26 -4.20
N GLU A 108 30.52 14.20 -4.37
CA GLU A 108 31.47 14.08 -3.26
C GLU A 108 31.81 15.44 -2.61
N GLU A 109 31.24 16.55 -3.10
CA GLU A 109 31.41 17.85 -2.45
C GLU A 109 30.87 17.84 -1.01
N THR A 110 31.61 18.48 -0.10
CA THR A 110 31.32 18.50 1.34
C THR A 110 30.61 19.78 1.81
N ASP A 111 29.95 20.49 0.91
CA ASP A 111 29.12 21.65 1.27
C ASP A 111 27.86 21.23 2.06
N LEU A 112 27.41 20.00 1.86
CA LEU A 112 26.53 19.25 2.74
C LEU A 112 27.33 18.18 3.49
N ALA A 113 27.62 18.41 4.78
CA ALA A 113 28.41 17.45 5.57
C ALA A 113 27.67 16.12 5.77
N PRO A 114 28.26 14.92 5.56
CA PRO A 114 29.67 14.71 5.22
C PRO A 114 29.99 14.97 3.73
N SER A 115 29.22 14.40 2.80
CA SER A 115 29.20 14.77 1.38
C SER A 115 27.75 14.83 0.85
N ARG A 116 27.52 15.45 -0.31
CA ARG A 116 26.19 15.43 -0.96
C ARG A 116 25.72 14.00 -1.24
N LEU A 117 26.60 13.10 -1.66
CA LEU A 117 26.31 11.70 -1.92
C LEU A 117 25.91 10.96 -0.65
N ASP A 118 26.67 11.12 0.43
CA ASP A 118 26.33 10.50 1.71
C ASP A 118 25.01 11.04 2.26
N ARG A 119 24.75 12.35 2.10
CA ARG A 119 23.46 12.94 2.47
C ARG A 119 22.32 12.42 1.60
N ALA A 120 22.55 12.20 0.31
CA ALA A 120 21.60 11.59 -0.60
C ALA A 120 21.27 10.16 -0.14
N LYS A 121 22.30 9.36 0.17
CA LYS A 121 22.12 7.99 0.70
C LYS A 121 21.32 7.97 2.00
N PHE A 122 21.58 8.89 2.93
CA PHE A 122 20.78 9.01 4.15
C PHE A 122 19.32 9.35 3.84
N LYS A 123 19.06 10.36 2.98
CA LYS A 123 17.69 10.73 2.59
C LYS A 123 16.95 9.61 1.85
N ILE A 124 17.64 8.88 0.98
CA ILE A 124 17.10 7.71 0.29
C ILE A 124 16.78 6.61 1.31
N THR A 125 17.64 6.39 2.30
CA THR A 125 17.40 5.41 3.37
C THR A 125 16.18 5.80 4.21
N ASP A 126 16.06 7.07 4.58
CA ASP A 126 14.90 7.61 5.30
C ASP A 126 13.62 7.46 4.47
N LEU A 127 13.69 7.71 3.17
CA LEU A 127 12.58 7.51 2.24
C LEU A 127 12.19 6.03 2.12
N ILE A 128 13.15 5.11 1.97
CA ILE A 128 12.89 3.66 1.92
C ILE A 128 12.21 3.20 3.22
N ASN A 129 12.64 3.73 4.37
CA ASN A 129 12.04 3.40 5.67
C ASN A 129 10.63 3.99 5.81
N ALA A 130 10.44 5.25 5.44
CA ALA A 130 9.13 5.89 5.41
C ALA A 130 8.19 5.15 4.47
N ARG A 131 8.71 4.56 3.39
CA ARG A 131 8.01 3.73 2.41
C ARG A 131 8.12 2.22 2.70
N ALA A 132 8.36 1.79 3.95
CA ALA A 132 8.45 0.36 4.28
C ALA A 132 7.27 -0.45 3.71
N GLY A 133 7.59 -1.55 3.01
CA GLY A 133 6.63 -2.41 2.31
C GLY A 133 6.21 -1.93 0.91
N ALA A 134 6.73 -0.79 0.42
CA ALA A 134 6.50 -0.30 -0.92
C ALA A 134 7.60 -0.77 -1.89
N PRO A 135 7.25 -1.29 -3.08
CA PRO A 135 8.21 -1.69 -4.09
C PRO A 135 9.10 -0.52 -4.50
N THR A 136 10.42 -0.65 -4.28
CA THR A 136 11.41 0.36 -4.62
C THR A 136 12.53 -0.25 -5.44
N ALA A 137 12.86 0.38 -6.55
CA ALA A 137 14.03 0.04 -7.36
C ALA A 137 15.10 1.12 -7.20
N LEU A 138 16.36 0.74 -7.37
CA LEU A 138 17.49 1.66 -7.27
C LEU A 138 18.29 1.63 -8.57
N VAL A 139 18.53 2.81 -9.14
CA VAL A 139 19.34 3.06 -10.32
C VAL A 139 20.44 4.03 -9.92
N ALA A 140 21.67 3.75 -10.32
CA ALA A 140 22.80 4.65 -10.19
C ALA A 140 23.18 5.15 -11.57
N TYR A 141 23.46 6.44 -11.72
CA TYR A 141 23.86 6.99 -13.01
C TYR A 141 24.99 8.01 -12.90
N ALA A 142 25.82 8.03 -13.93
CA ALA A 142 26.87 9.00 -14.17
C ALA A 142 26.95 9.24 -15.69
N GLY A 143 28.04 8.85 -16.36
CA GLY A 143 28.11 8.79 -17.82
C GLY A 143 27.23 7.70 -18.43
N THR A 144 26.91 6.65 -17.66
CA THR A 144 26.00 5.57 -18.02
C THR A 144 25.06 5.26 -16.84
N PRO A 145 23.80 4.87 -17.09
CA PRO A 145 22.88 4.39 -16.05
C PRO A 145 23.00 2.88 -15.83
N HIS A 146 22.93 2.44 -14.59
CA HIS A 146 22.96 1.04 -14.19
C HIS A 146 21.90 0.74 -13.14
N ARG A 147 21.19 -0.37 -13.31
CA ARG A 147 20.19 -0.83 -12.33
C ARG A 147 20.95 -1.45 -11.17
N VAL A 148 20.88 -0.85 -9.99
CA VAL A 148 21.52 -1.32 -8.75
C VAL A 148 20.70 -2.42 -8.11
N ALA A 149 19.38 -2.19 -8.00
CA ALA A 149 18.42 -3.13 -7.46
C ALA A 149 17.15 -3.15 -8.32
N PRO A 150 16.56 -4.33 -8.61
CA PRO A 150 15.23 -4.40 -9.20
C PRO A 150 14.18 -3.89 -8.21
N LEU A 151 12.93 -3.79 -8.67
CA LEU A 151 11.80 -3.42 -7.83
C LEU A 151 11.62 -4.45 -6.70
N THR A 152 11.81 -4.03 -5.45
CA THR A 152 11.72 -4.90 -4.27
C THR A 152 11.04 -4.21 -3.09
N GLU A 153 10.29 -4.97 -2.29
CA GLU A 153 9.72 -4.49 -1.02
C GLU A 153 10.73 -4.59 0.15
N ASP A 154 11.84 -5.31 -0.03
CA ASP A 154 12.80 -5.59 1.04
C ASP A 154 13.84 -4.47 1.15
N SER A 155 13.63 -3.60 2.14
CA SER A 155 14.55 -2.50 2.46
C SER A 155 15.91 -2.97 2.97
N ASN A 156 16.02 -4.19 3.49
CA ASN A 156 17.30 -4.71 4.02
C ASN A 156 18.28 -5.03 2.88
N ILE A 157 17.78 -5.33 1.68
CA ILE A 157 18.62 -5.56 0.49
C ILE A 157 19.08 -4.23 -0.11
N LEU A 158 18.23 -3.20 -0.08
CA LEU A 158 18.54 -1.90 -0.69
C LEU A 158 19.64 -1.14 0.06
N ARG A 159 19.68 -1.22 1.39
CA ARG A 159 20.66 -0.49 2.22
C ARG A 159 22.12 -0.80 1.88
N PRO A 160 22.58 -2.07 1.91
CA PRO A 160 23.99 -2.37 1.60
C PRO A 160 24.34 -2.01 0.15
N LEU A 161 23.40 -2.21 -0.80
CA LEU A 161 23.59 -1.81 -2.20
C LEU A 161 23.75 -0.30 -2.36
N LEU A 162 22.95 0.48 -1.64
CA LEU A 162 23.03 1.95 -1.64
C LEU A 162 24.33 2.45 -0.99
N GLU A 163 24.75 1.84 0.11
CA GLU A 163 26.00 2.19 0.81
C GLU A 163 27.21 1.97 -0.10
N GLY A 164 27.20 0.89 -0.89
CA GLY A 164 28.23 0.55 -1.87
C GLY A 164 28.34 1.46 -3.10
N LEU A 165 27.47 2.47 -3.27
CA LEU A 165 27.56 3.38 -4.41
C LEU A 165 28.61 4.47 -4.18
N THR A 166 29.67 4.47 -4.97
CA THR A 166 30.67 5.56 -5.01
C THR A 166 31.01 5.90 -6.46
N PRO A 167 31.53 7.11 -6.76
CA PRO A 167 31.89 7.47 -8.13
C PRO A 167 32.90 6.52 -8.78
N ALA A 168 33.73 5.83 -7.98
CA ALA A 168 34.70 4.85 -8.45
C ALA A 168 34.07 3.55 -8.99
N VAL A 169 32.82 3.27 -8.61
CA VAL A 169 32.04 2.10 -9.08
C VAL A 169 31.51 2.32 -10.49
N MET A 170 31.31 3.58 -10.90
CA MET A 170 30.75 3.91 -12.20
C MET A 170 31.78 3.73 -13.33
N PRO A 171 31.42 3.04 -14.44
CA PRO A 171 32.36 2.80 -15.55
C PRO A 171 32.74 4.08 -16.30
N GLU A 172 31.79 4.98 -16.50
CA GLU A 172 31.94 6.22 -17.26
C GLU A 172 31.51 7.42 -16.43
N GLN A 173 32.31 8.48 -16.47
CA GLN A 173 32.00 9.77 -15.86
C GLN A 173 31.17 10.62 -16.82
N GLY A 174 30.19 11.36 -16.29
CA GLY A 174 29.31 12.20 -17.11
C GLY A 174 27.95 12.42 -16.47
N ASP A 175 26.98 12.82 -17.30
CA ASP A 175 25.60 13.06 -16.89
C ASP A 175 24.62 12.54 -17.94
N ALA A 176 24.20 11.29 -17.75
CA ALA A 176 23.27 10.54 -18.59
C ALA A 176 21.88 10.45 -17.93
N ALA A 177 21.37 11.58 -17.42
CA ALA A 177 20.05 11.63 -16.79
C ALA A 177 18.91 11.17 -17.71
N GLY A 178 18.97 11.46 -19.02
CA GLY A 178 17.97 10.98 -19.99
C GLY A 178 17.99 9.46 -20.18
N ASP A 179 19.16 8.84 -20.26
CA ASP A 179 19.27 7.38 -20.35
C ASP A 179 18.85 6.72 -19.02
N ALA A 180 19.12 7.37 -17.88
CA ALA A 180 18.66 6.92 -16.57
C ALA A 180 17.13 6.96 -16.46
N LEU A 181 16.50 7.99 -17.05
CA LEU A 181 15.04 8.08 -17.15
C LEU A 181 14.47 6.92 -17.97
N GLN A 182 15.04 6.65 -19.14
CA GLN A 182 14.61 5.54 -19.99
C GLN A 182 14.76 4.17 -19.29
N LEU A 183 15.86 3.97 -18.56
CA LEU A 183 16.05 2.76 -17.75
C LEU A 183 15.01 2.67 -16.63
N ALA A 184 14.72 3.78 -15.95
CA ALA A 184 13.72 3.83 -14.90
C ALA A 184 12.30 3.54 -15.43
N GLU A 185 11.92 4.11 -16.57
CA GLU A 185 10.66 3.81 -17.26
C GLU A 185 10.59 2.32 -17.63
N SER A 186 11.66 1.74 -18.18
CA SER A 186 11.68 0.30 -18.51
C SER A 186 11.53 -0.62 -17.29
N ILE A 187 11.97 -0.18 -16.11
CA ILE A 187 11.76 -0.91 -14.85
C ILE A 187 10.28 -0.83 -14.43
N LEU A 188 9.64 0.34 -14.63
CA LEU A 188 8.24 0.56 -14.33
C LEU A 188 7.29 -0.12 -15.33
N ASP A 189 7.67 -0.23 -16.61
CA ASP A 189 6.91 -0.95 -17.63
C ASP A 189 6.71 -2.44 -17.27
N GLY A 190 7.62 -3.00 -16.46
CA GLY A 190 7.49 -4.34 -15.92
C GLY A 190 6.47 -4.46 -14.77
N SER A 191 5.93 -3.34 -14.29
CA SER A 191 4.90 -3.30 -13.25
C SER A 191 3.54 -2.96 -13.85
N GLU A 192 2.50 -3.64 -13.37
CA GLU A 192 1.11 -3.42 -13.83
C GLU A 192 0.50 -2.10 -13.35
N ILE A 193 1.26 -1.32 -12.58
CA ILE A 193 0.79 -0.17 -11.82
C ILE A 193 1.66 1.02 -12.18
N THR A 194 1.04 2.19 -12.37
CA THR A 194 1.76 3.43 -12.58
C THR A 194 2.66 3.74 -11.37
N GLY A 195 3.97 3.65 -11.60
CA GLY A 195 4.98 4.04 -10.61
C GLY A 195 5.41 5.50 -10.73
N ALA A 196 6.28 5.92 -9.82
CA ALA A 196 6.93 7.22 -9.83
C ALA A 196 8.44 7.08 -10.01
N ILE A 197 9.09 8.13 -10.52
CA ILE A 197 10.54 8.19 -10.67
C ILE A 197 11.09 9.34 -9.84
N LEU A 198 12.07 9.06 -8.97
CA LEU A 198 12.77 10.04 -8.16
C LEU A 198 14.22 10.16 -8.60
N PHE A 199 14.61 11.33 -9.08
CA PHE A 199 15.99 11.70 -9.31
C PHE A 199 16.59 12.36 -8.07
N VAL A 200 17.76 11.92 -7.65
CA VAL A 200 18.53 12.53 -6.55
C VAL A 200 19.85 13.01 -7.12
N LEU A 201 20.01 14.34 -7.22
CA LEU A 201 21.10 14.97 -7.96
C LEU A 201 21.49 16.34 -7.40
N ASP A 202 22.68 16.81 -7.75
CA ASP A 202 23.20 18.15 -7.42
C ASP A 202 23.17 19.11 -8.60
N ASP A 203 23.34 18.62 -9.83
CA ASP A 203 23.18 19.37 -11.06
C ASP A 203 22.63 18.51 -12.21
N ILE A 204 22.25 19.17 -13.31
CA ILE A 204 21.79 18.51 -14.54
C ILE A 204 22.29 19.25 -15.78
N ASN A 205 22.81 18.50 -16.75
CA ASN A 205 23.20 19.04 -18.04
C ASN A 205 21.95 19.46 -18.86
N PRO A 206 21.88 20.72 -19.36
CA PRO A 206 20.76 21.19 -20.18
C PRO A 206 20.42 20.32 -21.39
N SER A 207 21.39 19.57 -21.94
CA SER A 207 21.14 18.66 -23.07
C SER A 207 20.22 17.49 -22.72
N GLN A 208 20.10 17.15 -21.43
CA GLN A 208 19.27 16.04 -20.94
C GLN A 208 17.83 16.47 -20.64
N LEU A 209 17.56 17.76 -20.45
CA LEU A 209 16.24 18.29 -20.09
C LEU A 209 15.11 17.90 -21.06
N PRO A 210 15.31 17.86 -22.39
CA PRO A 210 14.23 17.48 -23.32
C PRO A 210 13.66 16.08 -23.06
N ALA A 211 14.45 15.16 -22.48
CA ALA A 211 13.97 13.82 -22.14
C ALA A 211 12.86 13.85 -21.06
N PHE A 212 12.81 14.90 -20.24
CA PHE A 212 11.87 15.06 -19.13
C PHE A 212 10.59 15.83 -19.49
N GLU A 213 10.43 16.27 -20.74
CA GLU A 213 9.20 16.98 -21.16
C GLU A 213 8.06 16.00 -21.48
N ASP A 214 8.39 14.82 -22.02
CA ASP A 214 7.44 13.83 -22.55
C ASP A 214 7.39 12.52 -21.71
N THR A 215 7.43 12.63 -20.38
CA THR A 215 7.42 11.45 -19.50
C THR A 215 6.00 10.93 -19.25
N THR A 216 5.83 9.61 -19.25
CA THR A 216 4.55 8.96 -18.89
C THR A 216 4.37 8.84 -17.39
N ALA A 217 5.46 8.61 -16.66
CA ALA A 217 5.47 8.51 -15.20
C ALA A 217 5.70 9.90 -14.55
N PRO A 218 5.12 10.15 -13.36
CA PRO A 218 5.41 11.34 -12.57
C PRO A 218 6.89 11.34 -12.10
N VAL A 219 7.62 12.41 -12.44
CA VAL A 219 9.03 12.58 -12.10
C VAL A 219 9.21 13.60 -10.98
N PHE A 220 10.01 13.22 -9.99
CA PHE A 220 10.39 14.03 -8.84
C PHE A 220 11.90 14.25 -8.82
N PHE A 221 12.35 15.46 -8.46
CA PHE A 221 13.76 15.80 -8.29
C PHE A 221 14.02 16.18 -6.84
N LEU A 222 14.84 15.40 -6.13
CA LEU A 222 15.43 15.77 -4.84
C LEU A 222 16.80 16.41 -5.09
N THR A 223 16.90 17.73 -4.91
CA THR A 223 18.14 18.46 -5.18
C THR A 223 19.05 18.48 -3.96
N MET A 224 20.27 17.96 -4.10
CA MET A 224 21.26 17.84 -3.03
C MET A 224 22.18 19.06 -2.95
N LEU A 225 21.59 20.24 -2.78
CA LEU A 225 22.29 21.51 -2.64
C LEU A 225 22.02 22.15 -1.26
N PRO A 226 22.90 23.03 -0.77
CA PRO A 226 22.66 23.79 0.45
C PRO A 226 21.35 24.59 0.42
N GLU A 227 20.73 24.74 1.59
CA GLU A 227 19.44 25.44 1.71
C GLU A 227 19.49 26.84 1.09
N GLY A 228 18.55 27.12 0.18
CA GLY A 228 18.46 28.39 -0.54
C GLY A 228 19.16 28.42 -1.91
N GLN A 229 19.87 27.36 -2.28
CA GLN A 229 20.32 27.14 -3.65
C GLN A 229 19.30 26.30 -4.43
N SER A 230 19.22 26.52 -5.74
CA SER A 230 18.38 25.75 -6.65
C SER A 230 19.15 25.45 -7.93
N ILE A 231 18.60 24.56 -8.76
CA ILE A 231 19.11 24.24 -10.09
C ILE A 231 18.21 24.97 -11.09
N PRO A 232 18.58 26.17 -11.60
CA PRO A 232 17.69 26.99 -12.43
C PRO A 232 17.20 26.30 -13.69
N GLN A 233 17.97 25.31 -14.17
CA GLN A 233 17.64 24.47 -15.31
C GLN A 233 16.35 23.66 -15.10
N LEU A 234 16.04 23.27 -13.86
CA LEU A 234 14.86 22.46 -13.54
C LEU A 234 13.57 23.30 -13.45
N ASP A 235 13.67 24.60 -13.12
CA ASP A 235 12.50 25.48 -12.93
C ASP A 235 11.61 25.61 -14.19
N GLY A 236 12.15 25.28 -15.37
CA GLY A 236 11.43 25.29 -16.64
C GLY A 236 10.60 24.03 -16.93
N LEU A 237 10.83 22.93 -16.20
CA LEU A 237 10.14 21.66 -16.44
C LEU A 237 8.72 21.70 -15.87
N ARG A 238 7.71 21.54 -16.73
CA ARG A 238 6.29 21.60 -16.33
C ARG A 238 5.80 20.31 -15.67
N SER A 239 6.39 19.18 -16.06
CA SER A 239 5.92 17.83 -15.69
C SER A 239 6.66 17.27 -14.48
N ALA A 240 7.67 17.97 -13.96
CA ALA A 240 8.51 17.49 -12.86
C ALA A 240 8.31 18.31 -11.58
N THR A 241 8.28 17.63 -10.45
CA THR A 241 8.18 18.26 -9.13
C THR A 241 9.54 18.35 -8.46
N ILE A 242 9.96 19.55 -8.10
CA ILE A 242 11.27 19.80 -7.48
C ILE A 242 11.10 19.90 -5.95
N VAL A 243 11.86 19.09 -5.23
CA VAL A 243 11.93 19.06 -3.77
C VAL A 243 13.35 19.44 -3.35
N PRO A 244 13.56 20.65 -2.79
CA PRO A 244 14.87 21.02 -2.30
C PRO A 244 15.25 20.23 -1.04
N PHE A 245 16.53 19.94 -0.88
CA PHE A 245 17.06 19.36 0.35
C PHE A 245 16.73 20.23 1.56
N THR A 246 16.37 19.57 2.67
CA THR A 246 16.25 20.21 3.98
C THR A 246 17.03 19.44 5.03
N GLY A 247 17.63 20.14 6.00
CA GLY A 247 18.35 19.49 7.11
C GLY A 247 17.48 18.64 8.05
N SER A 248 16.15 18.63 7.84
CA SER A 248 15.15 17.88 8.61
C SER A 248 14.39 16.90 7.69
N ASP A 249 13.51 16.06 8.23
CA ASP A 249 12.74 15.07 7.44
C ASP A 249 11.54 15.66 6.68
N GLN A 250 11.48 16.99 6.58
CA GLN A 250 10.39 17.69 5.90
C GLN A 250 10.39 17.46 4.39
N ASP A 251 11.57 17.37 3.77
CA ASP A 251 11.74 17.03 2.36
C ASP A 251 11.21 15.63 2.05
N VAL A 252 11.61 14.61 2.83
CA VAL A 252 11.13 13.23 2.71
C VAL A 252 9.61 13.18 2.90
N SER A 253 9.07 13.87 3.92
CA SER A 253 7.63 13.91 4.19
C SER A 253 6.83 14.67 3.12
N ARG A 254 7.43 15.63 2.42
CA ARG A 254 6.80 16.32 1.27
C ARG A 254 6.81 15.40 0.06
N LEU A 255 7.95 14.77 -0.22
CA LEU A 255 8.12 13.86 -1.33
C LEU A 255 7.16 12.67 -1.22
N GLU A 256 7.06 12.05 -0.05
CA GLU A 256 6.13 10.93 0.19
C GLU A 256 4.68 11.34 -0.11
N ARG A 257 4.22 12.49 0.42
CA ARG A 257 2.86 12.99 0.16
C ARG A 257 2.61 13.27 -1.32
N GLN A 258 3.60 13.81 -2.03
CA GLN A 258 3.48 14.10 -3.45
C GLN A 258 3.47 12.84 -4.32
N ILE A 259 4.31 11.85 -3.99
CA ILE A 259 4.29 10.55 -4.66
C ILE A 259 2.95 9.85 -4.40
N GLN A 260 2.44 9.89 -3.16
CA GLN A 260 1.15 9.28 -2.84
C GLN A 260 -0.01 9.98 -3.55
N SER A 261 0.03 11.31 -3.72
CA SER A 261 -1.00 12.00 -4.49
C SER A 261 -0.97 11.64 -5.98
N ALA A 262 0.22 11.55 -6.57
CA ALA A 262 0.37 11.14 -7.96
C ALA A 262 -0.08 9.68 -8.16
N TYR A 263 0.18 8.82 -7.18
CA TYR A 263 -0.31 7.44 -7.17
C TYR A 263 -1.84 7.37 -7.10
N SER A 264 -2.46 8.12 -6.18
CA SER A 264 -3.93 8.11 -6.07
C SER A 264 -4.62 8.59 -7.34
N GLU A 265 -4.05 9.57 -8.04
CA GLU A 265 -4.56 10.05 -9.31
C GLU A 265 -4.44 8.97 -10.40
N ALA A 266 -3.33 8.23 -10.43
CA ALA A 266 -3.16 7.12 -11.37
C ALA A 266 -4.08 5.92 -11.06
N LEU A 267 -4.46 5.71 -9.81
CA LEU A 267 -5.41 4.65 -9.42
C LEU A 267 -6.84 4.97 -9.83
N ASP A 268 -7.25 6.25 -9.87
CA ASP A 268 -8.61 6.62 -10.25
C ASP A 268 -8.96 6.20 -11.69
N ASP A 269 -7.95 6.14 -12.58
CA ASP A 269 -8.05 5.64 -13.96
C ASP A 269 -8.05 4.09 -14.08
N ASP A 270 -7.71 3.34 -13.02
CA ASP A 270 -7.67 1.86 -13.08
C ASP A 270 -9.06 1.25 -12.84
N ASP A 271 -9.70 0.83 -13.94
CA ASP A 271 -11.01 0.18 -13.96
C ASP A 271 -11.09 -1.15 -13.19
N ARG A 272 -9.96 -1.78 -12.86
CA ARG A 272 -9.93 -3.06 -12.13
C ARG A 272 -10.18 -2.90 -10.62
N LEU A 273 -10.04 -1.70 -10.08
CA LEU A 273 -10.10 -1.46 -8.63
C LEU A 273 -11.54 -1.22 -8.14
N ASP A 274 -11.83 -1.74 -6.95
CA ASP A 274 -13.12 -1.57 -6.28
C ASP A 274 -13.31 -0.15 -5.73
N TRP A 275 -14.55 0.31 -5.69
CA TRP A 275 -14.88 1.64 -5.16
C TRP A 275 -14.86 1.68 -3.62
N GLN A 276 -14.25 2.73 -3.07
CA GLN A 276 -14.20 2.92 -1.62
C GLN A 276 -15.52 3.52 -1.10
N ASP A 277 -16.20 2.84 -0.17
CA ASP A 277 -17.41 3.37 0.47
C ASP A 277 -17.10 4.52 1.43
N ARG A 278 -17.60 5.73 1.13
CA ARG A 278 -17.43 6.94 1.94
C ARG A 278 -18.67 7.28 2.77
N GLY A 279 -19.64 6.36 2.86
CA GLY A 279 -20.91 6.53 3.57
C GLY A 279 -20.77 6.82 5.06
N TRP A 280 -19.69 6.35 5.69
CA TRP A 280 -19.40 6.62 7.09
C TRP A 280 -19.30 8.12 7.43
N LEU A 281 -18.95 8.98 6.47
CA LEU A 281 -18.91 10.44 6.67
C LEU A 281 -20.30 11.02 6.99
N LEU A 282 -21.36 10.41 6.49
CA LEU A 282 -22.75 10.81 6.77
C LEU A 282 -23.25 10.31 8.13
N ALA A 283 -22.55 9.35 8.75
CA ALA A 283 -22.90 8.85 10.08
C ALA A 283 -22.65 9.91 11.18
N TRP A 284 -21.60 10.73 11.05
CA TRP A 284 -21.30 11.81 11.99
C TRP A 284 -22.41 12.88 12.13
N PRO A 285 -22.87 13.53 11.05
CA PRO A 285 -23.98 14.47 11.14
C PRO A 285 -25.28 13.79 11.58
N ALA A 286 -25.52 12.54 11.17
CA ALA A 286 -26.68 11.77 11.65
C ALA A 286 -26.62 11.55 13.18
N ALA A 287 -25.45 11.17 13.73
CA ALA A 287 -25.23 11.01 15.16
C ALA A 287 -25.45 12.31 15.94
N LEU A 288 -24.96 13.45 15.40
CA LEU A 288 -25.17 14.76 16.01
C LEU A 288 -26.65 15.15 16.07
N LEU A 289 -27.43 14.83 15.02
CA LEU A 289 -28.88 15.02 15.05
C LEU A 289 -29.57 14.10 16.07
N CYS A 290 -29.10 12.86 16.20
CA CYS A 290 -29.59 11.93 17.22
C CYS A 290 -29.32 12.41 18.65
N LEU A 291 -28.25 13.18 18.92
CA LEU A 291 -28.01 13.73 20.26
C LEU A 291 -29.09 14.73 20.71
N LEU A 292 -29.75 15.42 19.78
CA LEU A 292 -30.85 16.35 20.10
C LEU A 292 -32.07 15.63 20.72
N TRP A 293 -32.14 14.30 20.60
CA TRP A 293 -33.20 13.49 21.22
C TRP A 293 -33.05 13.28 22.73
N PHE A 294 -31.88 13.56 23.31
CA PHE A 294 -31.73 13.56 24.78
C PHE A 294 -32.43 14.76 25.45
N ARG A 295 -33.02 15.67 24.67
CA ARG A 295 -33.73 16.84 25.18
C ARG A 295 -35.07 16.47 25.84
N GLN A 296 -35.25 16.95 27.08
CA GLN A 296 -36.46 16.72 27.87
C GLN A 296 -37.72 17.23 27.13
N GLY A 297 -38.70 16.35 26.93
CA GLY A 297 -39.95 16.63 26.20
C GLY A 297 -39.98 16.13 24.74
N TRP A 298 -38.90 15.50 24.25
CA TRP A 298 -38.81 14.90 22.90
C TRP A 298 -38.94 13.37 22.94
N VAL A 299 -39.49 12.83 24.03
CA VAL A 299 -39.63 11.39 24.24
C VAL A 299 -40.71 10.84 23.30
N ILE A 300 -40.31 10.49 22.09
CA ILE A 300 -41.15 9.63 21.26
C ILE A 300 -41.08 8.22 21.87
N ARG A 301 -42.23 7.55 21.97
CA ARG A 301 -42.45 6.20 22.54
C ARG A 301 -41.74 5.07 21.77
N TRP A 302 -40.57 5.33 21.18
CA TRP A 302 -39.77 4.41 20.35
C TRP A 302 -38.56 3.82 21.08
N ALA A 303 -38.38 4.05 22.39
CA ALA A 303 -37.41 3.27 23.18
C ALA A 303 -37.61 1.74 23.01
N VAL A 304 -38.85 1.32 22.70
CA VAL A 304 -39.20 -0.06 22.36
C VAL A 304 -38.70 -0.48 20.96
N LEU A 305 -38.61 0.44 20.00
CA LEU A 305 -38.10 0.15 18.64
C LEU A 305 -36.56 0.12 18.61
N ALA A 306 -35.92 0.97 19.43
CA ALA A 306 -34.47 0.90 19.68
C ALA A 306 -34.07 -0.41 20.37
N PHE A 307 -34.95 -0.99 21.20
CA PHE A 307 -34.73 -2.30 21.83
C PHE A 307 -34.97 -3.48 20.87
N LEU A 308 -35.85 -3.32 19.87
CA LEU A 308 -36.16 -4.35 18.86
C LEU A 308 -35.17 -4.39 17.67
N LEU A 309 -34.34 -3.36 17.50
CA LEU A 309 -33.34 -3.25 16.42
C LEU A 309 -31.91 -3.55 16.87
N PHE A 310 -31.70 -4.10 18.06
CA PHE A 310 -30.41 -4.74 18.38
C PHE A 310 -30.40 -6.13 17.74
N PRO A 311 -29.74 -6.37 16.58
CA PRO A 311 -29.21 -7.70 16.35
C PRO A 311 -28.28 -8.00 17.53
N ALA A 312 -28.22 -9.25 17.96
CA ALA A 312 -27.26 -9.68 18.96
C ALA A 312 -25.85 -9.31 18.47
N ALA A 313 -25.35 -8.17 18.93
CA ALA A 313 -23.97 -7.78 18.71
C ALA A 313 -23.10 -8.87 19.36
N GLY A 314 -22.04 -9.28 18.66
CA GLY A 314 -21.05 -10.21 19.17
C GLY A 314 -20.45 -9.73 20.50
N PRO A 315 -19.57 -10.53 21.12
CA PRO A 315 -18.95 -10.16 22.38
C PRO A 315 -18.16 -8.85 22.21
N ALA A 316 -18.76 -7.72 22.61
CA ALA A 316 -18.08 -6.44 22.68
C ALA A 316 -17.08 -6.52 23.84
N GLN A 317 -15.80 -6.67 23.50
CA GLN A 317 -14.71 -6.46 24.44
C GLN A 317 -14.29 -5.00 24.37
N ALA A 318 -14.23 -4.34 25.52
CA ALA A 318 -13.81 -2.96 25.64
C ALA A 318 -12.68 -2.92 26.68
N GLU A 319 -11.43 -2.88 26.22
CA GLU A 319 -10.25 -2.78 27.07
C GLU A 319 -9.79 -1.31 27.19
N GLY A 320 -10.20 -0.41 26.29
CA GLY A 320 -9.80 1.00 26.30
C GLY A 320 -10.82 2.00 25.74
N TRP A 321 -10.45 3.29 25.78
CA TRP A 321 -11.29 4.39 25.26
C TRP A 321 -11.35 4.43 23.73
N LYS A 322 -10.34 3.86 23.03
CA LYS A 322 -10.33 3.78 21.55
C LYS A 322 -11.46 2.88 21.05
N ASP A 323 -11.71 1.77 21.74
CA ASP A 323 -12.78 0.79 21.42
C ASP A 323 -14.19 1.41 21.47
N TRP A 324 -14.35 2.57 22.12
CA TRP A 324 -15.63 3.29 22.16
C TRP A 324 -15.92 4.01 20.85
N PHE A 325 -14.89 4.33 20.07
CA PHE A 325 -14.99 5.15 18.87
C PHE A 325 -14.57 4.42 17.60
N LEU A 326 -13.72 3.39 17.72
CA LEU A 326 -13.14 2.66 16.61
C LEU A 326 -13.35 1.16 16.78
N THR A 327 -13.88 0.52 15.73
CA THR A 327 -13.98 -0.94 15.69
C THR A 327 -12.58 -1.58 15.65
N PRO A 328 -12.42 -2.85 16.07
CA PRO A 328 -11.14 -3.54 15.95
C PRO A 328 -10.56 -3.47 14.54
N ASP A 329 -11.39 -3.64 13.50
CA ASP A 329 -10.96 -3.48 12.11
C ASP A 329 -10.49 -2.05 11.76
N GLN A 330 -11.14 -1.02 12.29
CA GLN A 330 -10.68 0.36 12.10
C GLN A 330 -9.36 0.61 12.81
N GLN A 331 -9.18 0.06 14.01
CA GLN A 331 -7.91 0.13 14.73
C GLN A 331 -6.81 -0.64 13.97
N GLY A 332 -7.14 -1.82 13.45
CA GLY A 332 -6.27 -2.62 12.59
C GLY A 332 -5.87 -1.87 11.31
N GLN A 333 -6.81 -1.20 10.65
CA GLN A 333 -6.52 -0.38 9.48
C GLN A 333 -5.62 0.82 9.83
N ILE A 334 -5.84 1.47 10.98
CA ILE A 334 -4.94 2.53 11.44
C ILE A 334 -3.53 1.99 11.68
N ALA A 335 -3.41 0.80 12.30
CA ALA A 335 -2.13 0.13 12.50
C ALA A 335 -1.47 -0.27 11.16
N MET A 336 -2.24 -0.75 10.17
CA MET A 336 -1.76 -1.00 8.80
C MET A 336 -1.20 0.26 8.16
N ASN A 337 -1.94 1.37 8.22
CA ASN A 337 -1.53 2.66 7.66
C ASN A 337 -0.27 3.20 8.36
N GLN A 338 -0.08 2.88 9.64
CA GLN A 338 1.11 3.18 10.42
C GLN A 338 2.25 2.17 10.22
N LYS A 339 2.04 1.13 9.38
CA LYS A 339 3.00 0.06 9.07
C LYS A 339 3.33 -0.85 10.25
N ASN A 340 2.51 -0.82 11.30
CA ASN A 340 2.57 -1.74 12.42
C ASN A 340 1.80 -3.03 12.08
N PHE A 341 2.30 -3.79 11.11
CA PHE A 341 1.59 -4.96 10.56
C PHE A 341 1.33 -6.07 11.60
N ALA A 342 2.27 -6.31 12.51
CA ALA A 342 2.10 -7.29 13.58
C ALA A 342 0.97 -6.90 14.55
N GLU A 343 0.86 -5.62 14.90
CA GLU A 343 -0.24 -5.10 15.72
C GLU A 343 -1.56 -5.19 14.95
N ALA A 344 -1.58 -4.78 13.68
CA ALA A 344 -2.75 -4.87 12.82
C ALA A 344 -3.31 -6.31 12.73
N GLY A 345 -2.44 -7.31 12.58
CA GLY A 345 -2.82 -8.72 12.54
C GLY A 345 -3.47 -9.23 13.84
N THR A 346 -3.28 -8.55 14.96
CA THR A 346 -3.98 -8.85 16.22
C THR A 346 -5.31 -8.11 16.37
N LEU A 347 -5.44 -6.95 15.71
CA LEU A 347 -6.60 -6.05 15.83
C LEU A 347 -7.73 -6.39 14.85
N PHE A 348 -7.43 -6.84 13.63
CA PHE A 348 -8.47 -7.18 12.66
C PHE A 348 -9.33 -8.36 13.11
N GLU A 349 -10.65 -8.16 13.06
CA GLU A 349 -11.67 -9.20 13.16
C GLU A 349 -11.99 -9.81 11.80
N ASP A 350 -11.98 -9.00 10.73
CA ASP A 350 -12.13 -9.49 9.37
C ASP A 350 -11.00 -10.48 9.04
N PRO A 351 -11.30 -11.76 8.73
CA PRO A 351 -10.26 -12.78 8.56
C PRO A 351 -9.30 -12.46 7.41
N TYR A 352 -9.80 -11.85 6.34
CA TYR A 352 -8.97 -11.56 5.18
C TYR A 352 -7.95 -10.46 5.50
N HIS A 353 -8.39 -9.32 6.06
CA HIS A 353 -7.48 -8.26 6.49
C HIS A 353 -6.51 -8.72 7.57
N LYS A 354 -6.97 -9.59 8.48
CA LYS A 354 -6.12 -10.20 9.50
C LYS A 354 -5.00 -11.05 8.90
N GLY A 355 -5.34 -11.99 8.02
CA GLY A 355 -4.36 -12.82 7.31
C GLY A 355 -3.39 -11.97 6.50
N TYR A 356 -3.89 -10.90 5.88
CA TYR A 356 -3.06 -9.99 5.09
C TYR A 356 -2.08 -9.18 5.92
N ALA A 357 -2.51 -8.66 7.08
CA ALA A 357 -1.62 -8.00 8.02
C ALA A 357 -0.53 -8.95 8.53
N MET A 358 -0.85 -10.21 8.80
CA MET A 358 0.13 -11.24 9.18
C MET A 358 1.12 -11.55 8.05
N LEU A 359 0.65 -11.64 6.81
CA LEU A 359 1.48 -11.81 5.62
C LEU A 359 2.51 -10.67 5.51
N LYS A 360 2.08 -9.41 5.66
CA LYS A 360 2.96 -8.24 5.65
C LYS A 360 3.88 -8.17 6.89
N ALA A 361 3.47 -8.74 8.01
CA ALA A 361 4.30 -8.87 9.21
C ALA A 361 5.37 -9.98 9.10
N GLY A 362 5.35 -10.79 8.04
CA GLY A 362 6.26 -11.94 7.87
C GLY A 362 5.82 -13.20 8.63
N GLN A 363 4.60 -13.22 9.18
CA GLN A 363 3.99 -14.37 9.85
C GLN A 363 3.31 -15.27 8.82
N TYR A 364 4.12 -15.84 7.93
CA TYR A 364 3.64 -16.57 6.76
C TYR A 364 2.83 -17.83 7.08
N PRO A 365 3.24 -18.68 8.05
CA PRO A 365 2.45 -19.87 8.41
C PRO A 365 1.04 -19.50 8.90
N GLU A 366 0.93 -18.53 9.81
CA GLU A 366 -0.34 -18.09 10.39
C GLU A 366 -1.24 -17.42 9.35
N ALA A 367 -0.65 -16.61 8.46
CA ALA A 367 -1.38 -15.99 7.36
C ALA A 367 -1.97 -17.05 6.41
N ALA A 368 -1.19 -18.06 6.02
CA ALA A 368 -1.64 -19.13 5.14
C ALA A 368 -2.82 -19.91 5.73
N GLU A 369 -2.77 -20.23 7.03
CA GLU A 369 -3.87 -20.92 7.73
C GLU A 369 -5.17 -20.11 7.72
N ILE A 370 -5.09 -18.79 7.94
CA ILE A 370 -6.25 -17.91 7.90
C ILE A 370 -6.87 -17.87 6.50
N PHE A 371 -6.03 -17.71 5.46
CA PHE A 371 -6.50 -17.65 4.08
C PHE A 371 -7.11 -18.97 3.59
N THR A 372 -6.58 -20.11 4.04
CA THR A 372 -7.10 -21.45 3.70
C THR A 372 -8.58 -21.59 4.07
N ALA A 373 -9.03 -20.91 5.13
CA ALA A 373 -10.42 -20.98 5.61
C ALA A 373 -11.41 -20.15 4.77
N LEU A 374 -10.94 -19.36 3.81
CA LEU A 374 -11.75 -18.42 3.02
C LEU A 374 -11.98 -18.93 1.59
N ASP A 375 -13.25 -18.94 1.17
CA ASP A 375 -13.67 -19.43 -0.15
C ASP A 375 -13.73 -18.31 -1.20
N THR A 376 -12.68 -17.50 -1.28
CA THR A 376 -12.56 -16.40 -2.26
C THR A 376 -11.32 -16.58 -3.15
N PRO A 377 -11.33 -16.12 -4.42
CA PRO A 377 -10.12 -16.15 -5.25
C PRO A 377 -8.97 -15.37 -4.61
N GLU A 378 -9.26 -14.22 -4.00
CA GLU A 378 -8.27 -13.36 -3.34
C GLU A 378 -7.55 -14.08 -2.21
N ALA A 379 -8.29 -14.81 -1.36
CA ALA A 379 -7.70 -15.54 -0.26
C ALA A 379 -6.81 -16.70 -0.76
N ALA A 380 -7.23 -17.42 -1.80
CA ALA A 380 -6.42 -18.48 -2.39
C ALA A 380 -5.10 -17.93 -2.98
N PHE A 381 -5.14 -16.78 -3.65
CA PHE A 381 -3.92 -16.11 -4.12
C PHE A 381 -3.02 -15.67 -2.95
N ALA A 382 -3.61 -15.07 -1.91
CA ALA A 382 -2.88 -14.63 -0.73
C ALA A 382 -2.25 -15.80 0.06
N GLU A 383 -2.95 -16.95 0.12
CA GLU A 383 -2.39 -18.20 0.63
C GLU A 383 -1.16 -18.63 -0.17
N GLY A 384 -1.25 -18.62 -1.51
CA GLY A 384 -0.13 -18.94 -2.39
C GLY A 384 1.09 -18.04 -2.12
N MET A 385 0.85 -16.74 -1.97
CA MET A 385 1.88 -15.75 -1.61
C MET A 385 2.49 -15.99 -0.22
N ALA A 386 1.69 -16.37 0.77
CA ALA A 386 2.20 -16.72 2.09
C ALA A 386 3.06 -17.99 2.05
N ARG A 387 2.56 -19.04 1.39
CA ARG A 387 3.24 -20.33 1.31
C ARG A 387 4.53 -20.27 0.51
N ILE A 388 4.59 -19.54 -0.61
CA ILE A 388 5.83 -19.39 -1.37
C ILE A 388 6.91 -18.68 -0.56
N ARG A 389 6.54 -17.64 0.22
CA ARG A 389 7.45 -16.93 1.13
C ARG A 389 7.90 -17.82 2.30
N ASN A 390 7.07 -18.78 2.71
CA ASN A 390 7.43 -19.83 3.67
C ASN A 390 8.19 -21.02 3.04
N ARG A 391 8.55 -20.96 1.74
CA ARG A 391 9.21 -22.03 0.98
C ARG A 391 8.37 -23.32 0.82
N GLU A 392 7.07 -23.22 0.99
CA GLU A 392 6.10 -24.29 0.74
C GLU A 392 5.63 -24.25 -0.72
N TYR A 393 6.53 -24.56 -1.66
CA TYR A 393 6.28 -24.36 -3.10
C TYR A 393 5.11 -25.20 -3.65
N ARG A 394 5.00 -26.48 -3.26
CA ARG A 394 3.91 -27.36 -3.73
C ARG A 394 2.53 -26.89 -3.24
N PRO A 395 2.33 -26.61 -1.93
CA PRO A 395 1.11 -25.96 -1.46
C PRO A 395 0.83 -24.60 -2.12
N ALA A 396 1.86 -23.77 -2.35
CA ALA A 396 1.68 -22.47 -3.01
C ALA A 396 1.12 -22.61 -4.43
N ILE A 397 1.65 -23.55 -5.22
CA ILE A 397 1.15 -23.88 -6.56
C ILE A 397 -0.34 -24.25 -6.51
N THR A 398 -0.72 -25.10 -5.55
CA THR A 398 -2.12 -25.55 -5.39
C THR A 398 -3.05 -24.37 -5.07
N ALA A 399 -2.60 -23.46 -4.22
CA ALA A 399 -3.32 -22.24 -3.86
C ALA A 399 -3.49 -21.29 -5.06
N PHE A 400 -2.45 -21.08 -5.87
CA PHE A 400 -2.55 -20.27 -7.11
C PHE A 400 -3.46 -20.92 -8.17
N GLU A 401 -3.42 -22.24 -8.33
CA GLU A 401 -4.37 -22.97 -9.18
C GLU A 401 -5.81 -22.75 -8.71
N THR A 402 -6.07 -22.86 -7.41
CA THR A 402 -7.39 -22.59 -6.82
C THR A 402 -7.85 -21.16 -7.07
N ALA A 403 -6.94 -20.18 -6.99
CA ALA A 403 -7.24 -18.79 -7.31
C ALA A 403 -7.69 -18.62 -8.77
N LEU A 404 -6.98 -19.26 -9.71
CA LEU A 404 -7.28 -19.22 -11.15
C LEU A 404 -8.52 -20.03 -11.53
N GLU A 405 -8.83 -21.11 -10.83
CA GLU A 405 -10.09 -21.84 -11.00
C GLU A 405 -11.30 -20.95 -10.67
N ARG A 406 -11.17 -20.14 -9.60
CA ARG A 406 -12.22 -19.21 -9.15
C ARG A 406 -12.27 -17.94 -10.00
N ARG A 407 -11.12 -17.44 -10.47
CA ARG A 407 -10.98 -16.28 -11.36
C ARG A 407 -9.99 -16.59 -12.50
N PRO A 408 -10.47 -17.09 -13.65
CA PRO A 408 -9.61 -17.50 -14.76
C PRO A 408 -8.80 -16.36 -15.40
N ASP A 409 -9.39 -15.17 -15.51
CA ASP A 409 -8.73 -14.00 -16.10
C ASP A 409 -7.98 -13.20 -15.02
N TRP A 410 -6.93 -13.81 -14.43
CA TRP A 410 -6.11 -13.16 -13.41
C TRP A 410 -4.60 -13.28 -13.71
N PRO A 411 -4.01 -12.29 -14.43
CA PRO A 411 -2.61 -12.31 -14.86
C PRO A 411 -1.61 -12.48 -13.71
N GLU A 412 -1.84 -11.80 -12.58
CA GLU A 412 -0.96 -11.85 -11.41
C GLU A 412 -0.91 -13.26 -10.80
N ALA A 413 -2.05 -13.95 -10.72
CA ALA A 413 -2.12 -15.33 -10.25
C ALA A 413 -1.43 -16.30 -11.21
N GLN A 414 -1.57 -16.08 -12.52
CA GLN A 414 -0.92 -16.88 -13.55
C GLN A 414 0.61 -16.72 -13.49
N HIS A 415 1.11 -15.49 -13.39
CA HIS A 415 2.53 -15.23 -13.29
C HIS A 415 3.14 -15.86 -12.04
N ASN A 416 2.49 -15.70 -10.88
CA ASN A 416 2.97 -16.30 -9.63
C ASN A 416 2.94 -17.83 -9.65
N LEU A 417 1.96 -18.45 -10.32
CA LEU A 417 1.91 -19.90 -10.53
C LEU A 417 3.11 -20.39 -11.37
N GLU A 418 3.42 -19.70 -12.46
CA GLU A 418 4.56 -20.02 -13.33
C GLU A 418 5.89 -19.90 -12.59
N VAL A 419 6.09 -18.79 -11.87
CA VAL A 419 7.28 -18.57 -11.03
C VAL A 419 7.40 -19.65 -9.96
N SER A 420 6.31 -20.01 -9.29
CA SER A 420 6.31 -21.04 -8.25
C SER A 420 6.71 -22.42 -8.79
N ARG A 421 6.25 -22.76 -10.00
CA ARG A 421 6.63 -24.01 -10.69
C ARG A 421 8.10 -24.02 -11.09
N ALA A 422 8.60 -22.91 -11.63
CA ALA A 422 10.01 -22.78 -11.99
C ALA A 422 10.93 -22.89 -10.75
N ILE A 423 10.55 -22.28 -9.63
CA ILE A 423 11.32 -22.40 -8.37
C ILE A 423 11.33 -23.85 -7.88
N LEU A 424 10.18 -24.55 -7.94
CA LEU A 424 10.11 -25.95 -7.52
C LEU A 424 11.04 -26.83 -8.39
N GLU A 425 11.03 -26.64 -9.70
CA GLU A 425 11.90 -27.38 -10.63
C GLU A 425 13.39 -27.13 -10.35
N GLU A 426 13.78 -25.90 -10.08
CA GLU A 426 15.16 -25.54 -9.73
C GLU A 426 15.60 -26.17 -8.39
N VAL A 427 14.72 -26.13 -7.38
CA VAL A 427 14.99 -26.72 -6.06
C VAL A 427 15.11 -28.24 -6.17
N GLU A 428 14.26 -28.89 -6.95
CA GLU A 428 14.29 -30.33 -7.16
C GLU A 428 15.52 -30.77 -7.96
N SER A 429 15.84 -30.07 -9.05
CA SER A 429 17.02 -30.38 -9.87
C SER A 429 18.34 -30.12 -9.14
N THR A 430 18.43 -29.04 -8.34
CA THR A 430 19.59 -28.77 -7.49
C THR A 430 19.75 -29.84 -6.42
N ARG A 431 18.64 -30.32 -5.85
CA ARG A 431 18.66 -31.40 -4.86
C ARG A 431 19.09 -32.74 -5.46
N GLU A 432 18.70 -33.03 -6.69
CA GLU A 432 19.15 -34.21 -7.44
C GLU A 432 20.65 -34.14 -7.82
N GLN A 433 21.17 -32.95 -8.11
CA GLN A 433 22.60 -32.75 -8.41
C GLN A 433 23.49 -32.72 -7.17
N SER A 434 22.94 -32.35 -6.00
CA SER A 434 23.64 -32.31 -4.71
C SER A 434 23.69 -33.68 -4.03
N ASP A 435 23.11 -34.72 -4.63
CA ASP A 435 23.13 -36.07 -4.10
C ASP A 435 24.49 -36.74 -4.33
N THR A 436 25.51 -36.27 -3.58
CA THR A 436 26.77 -36.98 -3.34
C THR A 436 26.62 -38.13 -2.35
N GLY A 437 25.41 -38.68 -2.16
CA GLY A 437 25.19 -39.89 -1.35
C GLY A 437 25.34 -39.70 0.15
N GLU A 438 24.96 -38.54 0.69
CA GLU A 438 24.73 -38.40 2.14
C GLU A 438 23.23 -38.30 2.42
N GLU A 439 22.77 -39.26 3.23
CA GLU A 439 21.38 -39.66 3.43
C GLU A 439 20.41 -38.52 3.73
N ALA A 440 19.30 -38.55 2.98
CA ALA A 440 18.08 -37.85 3.30
C ALA A 440 17.58 -38.24 4.71
N GLY A 441 17.04 -37.25 5.43
CA GLY A 441 16.22 -37.47 6.61
C GLY A 441 15.15 -38.52 6.33
N ILE A 442 15.22 -39.60 7.10
CA ILE A 442 14.52 -40.86 6.94
C ILE A 442 13.00 -40.63 7.10
N GLY A 443 12.20 -41.07 6.12
CA GLY A 443 10.76 -41.28 6.30
C GLY A 443 10.52 -42.35 7.36
N ALA A 444 9.46 -42.21 8.16
CA ALA A 444 9.30 -42.89 9.45
C ALA A 444 9.27 -44.45 9.46
N ASP A 445 9.42 -45.14 8.32
CA ASP A 445 9.23 -46.60 8.23
C ASP A 445 10.33 -47.39 7.48
N ASP A 446 11.51 -46.82 7.17
CA ASP A 446 12.58 -47.58 6.52
C ASP A 446 13.70 -48.04 7.48
N VAL A 447 14.07 -49.33 7.37
CA VAL A 447 15.15 -49.96 8.15
C VAL A 447 16.36 -50.19 7.24
N VAL A 448 17.48 -49.54 7.54
CA VAL A 448 18.76 -49.68 6.81
C VAL A 448 19.82 -50.26 7.74
N PHE A 449 20.67 -51.16 7.19
CA PHE A 449 21.81 -51.75 7.89
C PHE A 449 23.08 -50.92 7.65
N ASP A 450 23.84 -50.68 8.71
CA ASP A 450 25.03 -49.84 8.71
C ASP A 450 26.16 -50.43 7.83
N ASN A 451 26.80 -49.59 7.02
CA ASN A 451 27.85 -49.99 6.08
C ASN A 451 29.23 -49.88 6.74
N GLU A 452 29.86 -51.01 7.06
CA GLU A 452 31.13 -51.11 7.81
C GLU A 452 32.41 -50.76 7.01
N SER A 453 32.33 -50.32 5.76
CA SER A 453 33.54 -50.08 4.94
C SER A 453 33.90 -48.61 4.80
N GLY A 454 34.83 -48.11 5.64
CA GLY A 454 35.55 -46.86 5.30
C GLY A 454 36.05 -45.96 6.43
N ARG A 455 36.12 -46.38 7.70
CA ARG A 455 36.72 -45.52 8.75
C ARG A 455 38.25 -45.62 8.76
N GLY A 456 38.93 -44.58 8.28
CA GLY A 456 40.30 -44.28 8.71
C GLY A 456 41.36 -43.82 7.70
N GLU A 457 41.02 -43.15 6.60
CA GLU A 457 42.05 -42.54 5.73
C GLU A 457 42.17 -41.02 5.95
N ASN A 458 43.39 -40.56 6.17
CA ASN A 458 43.73 -39.15 6.40
C ASN A 458 43.85 -38.40 5.07
N THR A 459 43.00 -37.39 4.88
CA THR A 459 43.08 -36.49 3.73
C THR A 459 44.17 -35.45 3.96
N THR A 460 45.17 -35.39 3.07
CA THR A 460 46.19 -34.33 3.08
C THR A 460 45.80 -33.27 2.07
N VAL A 461 45.64 -32.03 2.52
CA VAL A 461 45.34 -30.88 1.64
C VAL A 461 46.64 -30.43 0.97
N GLN A 462 46.65 -30.42 -0.36
CA GLN A 462 47.77 -29.96 -1.18
C GLN A 462 47.46 -28.59 -1.74
N ASP A 463 48.29 -27.61 -1.40
CA ASP A 463 48.22 -26.22 -1.83
C ASP A 463 48.56 -26.10 -3.32
N GLN A 464 47.63 -25.61 -4.16
CA GLN A 464 47.86 -25.40 -5.59
C GLN A 464 47.92 -23.91 -5.91
N THR A 465 49.10 -23.52 -6.40
CA THR A 465 49.40 -22.19 -6.94
C THR A 465 48.98 -22.12 -8.41
N GLY A 466 48.12 -21.16 -8.74
CA GLY A 466 48.11 -20.44 -10.02
C GLY A 466 47.63 -21.16 -11.28
N GLU A 467 46.32 -21.17 -11.51
CA GLU A 467 45.68 -20.92 -12.81
C GLU A 467 44.22 -20.51 -12.56
N ALA A 468 43.71 -19.51 -13.29
CA ALA A 468 42.41 -18.90 -13.05
C ALA A 468 41.25 -19.83 -13.47
N THR A 469 40.80 -20.66 -12.53
CA THR A 469 39.52 -21.38 -12.60
C THR A 469 38.38 -20.40 -12.30
N PRO A 470 37.19 -20.51 -12.94
CA PRO A 470 36.02 -19.76 -12.48
C PRO A 470 35.72 -20.18 -11.04
N LEU A 471 35.53 -19.18 -10.17
CA LEU A 471 35.26 -19.37 -8.73
C LEU A 471 34.03 -20.28 -8.54
N SER A 472 34.09 -21.20 -7.56
CA SER A 472 32.93 -22.00 -7.15
C SER A 472 31.91 -21.15 -6.37
N ALA A 473 30.64 -21.58 -6.34
CA ALA A 473 29.56 -20.87 -5.64
C ALA A 473 29.86 -20.59 -4.16
N ASP A 474 30.58 -21.47 -3.47
CA ASP A 474 30.98 -21.26 -2.06
C ASP A 474 32.12 -20.24 -1.91
N GLN A 475 33.06 -20.19 -2.86
CA GLN A 475 34.08 -19.13 -2.90
C GLN A 475 33.46 -17.78 -3.29
N TRP A 476 32.42 -17.79 -4.12
CA TRP A 476 31.60 -16.63 -4.48
C TRP A 476 30.81 -16.10 -3.27
N ILE A 477 30.23 -16.98 -2.44
CA ILE A 477 29.56 -16.61 -1.18
C ILE A 477 30.56 -16.08 -0.13
N SER A 478 31.78 -16.60 -0.08
CA SER A 478 32.83 -16.03 0.80
C SER A 478 33.40 -14.69 0.28
N ALA A 479 33.34 -14.45 -1.04
CA ALA A 479 33.70 -13.17 -1.65
C ALA A 479 32.59 -12.11 -1.55
N ILE A 480 31.35 -12.51 -1.26
CA ILE A 480 30.25 -11.61 -0.88
C ILE A 480 30.52 -10.91 0.45
N ASP A 481 31.44 -11.42 1.28
CA ASP A 481 31.92 -10.75 2.49
C ASP A 481 33.00 -9.68 2.20
N THR A 482 33.41 -9.50 0.93
CA THR A 482 34.38 -8.48 0.50
C THR A 482 33.74 -7.40 -0.37
N ASP A 483 33.57 -6.22 0.26
CA ASP A 483 33.23 -4.89 -0.29
C ASP A 483 32.20 -4.85 -1.44
N MET A 484 30.94 -4.50 -1.10
CA MET A 484 29.83 -4.30 -2.05
C MET A 484 30.19 -3.39 -3.24
N GLN A 485 31.15 -2.47 -3.04
CA GLN A 485 31.64 -1.58 -4.10
C GLN A 485 32.27 -2.37 -5.27
N ASP A 486 33.09 -3.37 -4.99
CA ASP A 486 33.78 -4.16 -6.02
C ASP A 486 32.79 -5.04 -6.80
N PHE A 487 31.78 -5.57 -6.11
CA PHE A 487 30.68 -6.29 -6.74
C PHE A 487 29.90 -5.41 -7.73
N LEU A 488 29.47 -4.23 -7.29
CA LEU A 488 28.73 -3.31 -8.16
C LEU A 488 29.58 -2.86 -9.34
N ARG A 489 30.87 -2.60 -9.12
CA ARG A 489 31.79 -2.13 -10.15
C ARG A 489 31.98 -3.17 -11.25
N SER A 490 32.25 -4.42 -10.86
CA SER A 490 32.40 -5.52 -11.80
C SER A 490 31.12 -5.75 -12.61
N ARG A 491 29.95 -5.69 -11.97
CA ARG A 491 28.66 -5.81 -12.68
C ARG A 491 28.43 -4.67 -13.68
N PHE A 492 28.63 -3.42 -13.28
CA PHE A 492 28.37 -2.27 -14.16
C PHE A 492 29.31 -2.25 -15.37
N VAL A 493 30.57 -2.63 -15.17
CA VAL A 493 31.54 -2.75 -16.29
C VAL A 493 31.07 -3.81 -17.30
N LEU A 494 30.58 -4.96 -16.83
CA LEU A 494 30.05 -6.02 -17.70
C LEU A 494 28.79 -5.56 -18.43
N GLU A 495 27.82 -4.98 -17.72
CA GLU A 495 26.59 -4.43 -18.32
C GLU A 495 26.91 -3.37 -19.40
N ASN A 496 27.90 -2.52 -19.16
CA ASN A 496 28.31 -1.51 -20.14
C ASN A 496 28.98 -2.13 -21.38
N GLN A 497 29.71 -3.24 -21.22
CA GLN A 497 30.30 -3.97 -22.35
C GLN A 497 29.22 -4.64 -23.21
N GLU A 498 28.20 -5.22 -22.59
CA GLU A 498 27.07 -5.84 -23.30
C GLU A 498 26.24 -4.80 -24.08
N ARG A 499 26.02 -3.60 -23.52
CA ARG A 499 25.33 -2.50 -24.21
C ARG A 499 26.07 -1.97 -25.46
N ASN A 500 27.39 -2.11 -25.49
CA ASN A 500 28.24 -1.57 -26.56
C ASN A 500 28.55 -2.59 -27.68
N GLN A 501 28.08 -3.83 -27.56
CA GLN A 501 28.11 -4.85 -28.62
C GLN A 501 26.82 -4.85 -29.42
#